data_AF-A0A7Y3B2X6-F1
#
_entry.id   AF-A0A7Y3B2X6-F1
#
_cell.length_a   1.000
_cell.length_b   1.000
_cell.length_c   1.000
_cell.angle_alpha   90.00
_cell.angle_beta   90.00
_cell.angle_gamma   90.00
#
_symmetry.space_group_name_H-M   'P 1'
#
loop_
_entity.id
_entity.type
_entity.pdbx_description
1 polymer ?
#
loop_
_entity_poly.entity_id
_entity_poly.type
_entity_poly.pdbx_seq_one_letter_code
_entity_poly.pdbx_strand_id
1 'polypeptide(L)'
;MTPLDLSPPKIPTIVEVWAPHCAECNAMQPHLDAEAAEFSGTVDLVKVNAVSDPARARQLGVLGTPTLIGFRDGAEVFRFTGRRSRGELRELFAAVSDGNRLTGVGTQDLVLRAGAGVVMIGVGLLLGPAWPILAIGAAATAFGTVPWLQRLR
;
A
#
# COMPACT_ATOMS: atom_id res chain seq x y z
N MET A 1 -22.20 -6.84 -29.01
CA MET A 1 -22.87 -8.13 -28.72
C MET A 1 -21.84 -9.01 -28.01
N THR A 2 -21.71 -8.85 -26.69
CA THR A 2 -20.88 -9.73 -25.86
C THR A 2 -21.85 -10.64 -25.11
N PRO A 3 -21.64 -11.97 -25.09
CA PRO A 3 -22.54 -12.89 -24.41
C PRO A 3 -22.65 -12.49 -22.94
N LEU A 4 -23.88 -12.31 -22.47
CA LEU A 4 -24.20 -12.07 -21.07
C LEU A 4 -23.72 -13.30 -20.29
N ASP A 5 -22.62 -13.16 -19.56
CA ASP A 5 -22.16 -14.13 -18.58
C ASP A 5 -23.27 -14.28 -17.54
N LEU A 6 -23.95 -15.43 -17.56
CA LEU A 6 -25.06 -15.79 -16.68
C LEU A 6 -24.57 -16.30 -15.31
N SER A 7 -23.31 -16.08 -14.95
CA SER A 7 -22.87 -16.30 -13.57
C SER A 7 -23.57 -15.29 -12.66
N PRO A 8 -24.21 -15.71 -11.55
CA PRO A 8 -24.72 -14.76 -10.57
C PRO A 8 -23.57 -13.84 -10.13
N PRO A 9 -23.83 -12.53 -9.89
CA PRO A 9 -22.81 -11.61 -9.43
C PRO A 9 -22.19 -12.18 -8.15
N LYS A 10 -20.88 -12.47 -8.20
CA LYS A 10 -20.18 -13.03 -7.04
C LYS A 10 -20.08 -11.92 -6.00
N ILE A 11 -20.78 -12.10 -4.89
CA ILE A 11 -20.68 -11.21 -3.74
C ILE A 11 -19.20 -11.13 -3.34
N PRO A 12 -18.62 -9.92 -3.22
CA PRO A 12 -17.26 -9.76 -2.75
C PRO A 12 -17.05 -10.51 -1.42
N THR A 13 -15.96 -11.25 -1.28
CA THR A 13 -15.74 -12.15 -0.14
C THR A 13 -14.42 -11.84 0.54
N ILE A 14 -14.42 -11.65 1.84
CA ILE A 14 -13.22 -11.61 2.67
C ILE A 14 -13.06 -12.98 3.32
N VAL A 15 -11.88 -13.58 3.19
CA VAL A 15 -11.52 -14.82 3.85
C VAL A 15 -10.57 -14.52 5.02
N GLU A 16 -11.00 -14.81 6.24
CA GLU A 16 -10.16 -14.78 7.43
C GLU A 16 -9.61 -16.18 7.71
N VAL A 17 -8.29 -16.32 7.69
CA VAL A 17 -7.61 -17.53 8.14
C VAL A 17 -7.12 -17.33 9.57
N TRP A 18 -7.68 -18.11 10.51
CA TRP A 18 -7.46 -17.99 11.95
C TRP A 18 -7.07 -19.33 12.59
N ALA A 19 -6.69 -19.29 13.87
CA ALA A 19 -6.36 -20.46 14.69
C ALA A 19 -6.90 -20.30 16.13
N PRO A 20 -7.35 -21.37 16.82
CA PRO A 20 -8.03 -21.30 18.11
C PRO A 20 -7.20 -20.82 19.31
N HIS A 21 -5.88 -20.88 19.22
CA HIS A 21 -4.96 -20.42 20.27
C HIS A 21 -4.11 -19.24 19.79
N CYS A 22 -4.71 -18.33 19.01
CA CYS A 22 -4.05 -17.15 18.46
C CYS A 22 -4.56 -15.89 19.19
N ALA A 23 -3.72 -15.31 20.05
CA ALA A 23 -4.09 -14.14 20.87
C ALA A 23 -4.48 -12.94 20.00
N GLU A 24 -3.76 -12.71 18.90
CA GLU A 24 -3.99 -11.65 17.95
C GLU A 24 -5.30 -11.84 17.18
N CYS A 25 -5.63 -13.09 16.83
CA CYS A 25 -6.88 -13.45 16.16
C CYS A 25 -8.06 -13.16 17.10
N ASN A 26 -7.99 -13.63 18.34
CA ASN A 26 -9.05 -13.44 19.35
C ASN A 26 -9.32 -11.94 19.64
N ALA A 27 -8.27 -11.11 19.65
CA ALA A 27 -8.41 -9.67 19.83
C ALA A 27 -9.05 -8.97 18.61
N MET A 28 -8.80 -9.47 17.39
CA MET A 28 -9.33 -8.91 16.14
C MET A 28 -10.79 -9.32 15.88
N GLN A 29 -11.15 -10.54 16.27
CA GLN A 29 -12.42 -11.19 15.98
C GLN A 29 -13.67 -10.35 16.29
N PRO A 30 -13.85 -9.70 17.46
CA PRO A 30 -15.05 -8.91 17.74
C PRO A 30 -15.18 -7.68 16.83
N HIS A 31 -14.05 -7.11 16.39
CA HIS A 31 -14.07 -6.00 15.43
C HIS A 31 -14.42 -6.51 14.03
N LEU A 32 -13.86 -7.65 13.62
CA LEU A 32 -14.15 -8.24 12.32
C LEU A 32 -15.62 -8.64 12.19
N ASP A 33 -16.20 -9.21 13.25
CA ASP A 33 -17.61 -9.59 13.29
C ASP A 33 -18.54 -8.37 13.25
N ALA A 34 -18.15 -7.26 13.89
CA ALA A 34 -18.91 -6.01 13.85
C ALA A 34 -18.93 -5.41 12.43
N GLU A 35 -17.78 -5.37 11.75
CA GLU A 35 -17.74 -4.86 10.36
C GLU A 35 -18.46 -5.82 9.40
N ALA A 36 -18.33 -7.14 9.57
CA ALA A 36 -19.08 -8.11 8.77
C ALA A 36 -20.60 -7.95 8.91
N ALA A 37 -21.08 -7.59 10.10
CA ALA A 37 -22.48 -7.28 10.32
C ALA A 37 -22.90 -5.97 9.63
N GLU A 38 -22.07 -4.93 9.66
CA GLU A 38 -22.33 -3.64 8.97
C GLU A 38 -22.40 -3.80 7.45
N PHE A 39 -21.55 -4.65 6.88
CA PHE A 39 -21.48 -4.91 5.44
C PHE A 39 -22.28 -6.14 4.97
N SER A 40 -23.14 -6.68 5.84
CA SER A 40 -23.96 -7.85 5.54
C SER A 40 -24.78 -7.66 4.26
N GLY A 41 -24.74 -8.66 3.37
CA GLY A 41 -25.38 -8.62 2.05
C GLY A 41 -24.60 -7.87 0.97
N THR A 42 -23.54 -7.13 1.32
CA THR A 42 -22.65 -6.46 0.36
C THR A 42 -21.28 -7.14 0.29
N VAL A 43 -20.76 -7.60 1.43
CA VAL A 43 -19.52 -8.36 1.54
C VAL A 43 -19.77 -9.60 2.39
N ASP A 44 -19.31 -10.75 1.92
CA ASP A 44 -19.34 -12.00 2.67
C ASP A 44 -18.04 -12.19 3.47
N LEU A 45 -18.14 -12.67 4.71
CA LEU A 45 -16.98 -12.99 5.55
C LEU A 45 -16.91 -14.50 5.78
N VAL A 46 -15.88 -15.13 5.22
CA VAL A 46 -15.62 -16.56 5.35
C VAL A 46 -14.48 -16.78 6.33
N LYS A 47 -14.73 -17.54 7.41
CA LYS A 47 -13.71 -17.91 8.38
C LYS A 47 -13.17 -19.31 8.11
N VAL A 48 -11.87 -19.41 7.93
CA VAL A 48 -11.14 -20.67 7.71
C VAL A 48 -10.22 -20.92 8.91
N ASN A 49 -10.45 -22.02 9.61
CA ASN A 49 -9.58 -22.42 10.70
C ASN A 49 -8.39 -23.24 10.14
N ALA A 50 -7.19 -22.71 10.25
CA ALA A 50 -5.96 -23.32 9.71
C ALA A 50 -5.59 -24.64 10.40
N VAL A 51 -6.09 -24.89 11.61
CA VAL A 51 -5.83 -26.13 12.38
C VAL A 51 -6.79 -27.24 11.98
N SER A 52 -8.09 -26.93 11.84
CA SER A 52 -9.09 -27.94 11.44
C SER A 52 -9.08 -28.22 9.94
N ASP A 53 -8.74 -27.23 9.11
CA ASP A 53 -8.64 -27.37 7.66
C ASP A 53 -7.30 -26.82 7.11
N PRO A 54 -6.20 -27.54 7.36
CA PRO A 54 -4.88 -27.13 6.90
C PRO A 54 -4.75 -27.21 5.37
N ALA A 55 -5.55 -28.05 4.70
CA ALA A 55 -5.56 -28.15 3.25
C ALA A 55 -6.07 -26.86 2.61
N ARG A 56 -7.16 -26.29 3.13
CA ARG A 56 -7.72 -25.03 2.67
C ARG A 56 -6.79 -23.85 2.93
N ALA A 57 -6.16 -23.79 4.10
CA ALA A 57 -5.16 -22.76 4.41
C ALA A 57 -3.97 -22.80 3.42
N ARG A 58 -3.48 -24.00 3.07
CA ARG A 58 -2.42 -24.18 2.06
C ARG A 58 -2.87 -23.79 0.65
N GLN A 59 -4.09 -24.15 0.25
CA GLN A 59 -4.65 -23.75 -1.06
C GLN A 59 -4.73 -22.22 -1.19
N LEU A 60 -5.02 -21.52 -0.09
CA LEU A 60 -5.04 -20.06 -0.03
C LEU A 60 -3.65 -19.42 0.08
N GLY A 61 -2.58 -20.22 0.11
CA GLY A 61 -1.20 -19.75 0.25
C GLY A 61 -0.90 -19.09 1.59
N VAL A 62 -1.66 -19.42 2.65
CA VAL A 62 -1.48 -18.79 3.98
C VAL A 62 -0.38 -19.51 4.75
N LEU A 63 0.65 -18.74 5.13
CA LEU A 63 1.80 -19.23 5.91
C LEU A 63 1.72 -18.85 7.40
N GLY A 64 0.80 -17.97 7.79
CA GLY A 64 0.63 -17.52 9.17
C GLY A 64 -0.75 -16.92 9.43
N THR A 65 -1.18 -16.97 10.69
CA THR A 65 -2.47 -16.44 11.15
C THR A 65 -2.24 -15.24 12.10
N PRO A 66 -3.12 -14.24 12.12
CA PRO A 66 -4.29 -14.08 11.25
C PRO A 66 -3.88 -13.62 9.84
N THR A 67 -4.59 -14.09 8.81
CA THR A 67 -4.46 -13.57 7.44
C THR A 67 -5.84 -13.26 6.88
N LEU A 68 -6.00 -12.08 6.29
CA LEU A 68 -7.21 -11.62 5.61
C LEU A 68 -6.93 -11.55 4.11
N ILE A 69 -7.81 -12.14 3.30
CA ILE A 69 -7.72 -12.13 1.84
C ILE A 69 -9.04 -11.64 1.28
N GLY A 70 -9.02 -10.55 0.51
CA GLY A 70 -10.20 -10.03 -0.16
C GLY A 70 -10.31 -10.59 -1.57
N PHE A 71 -11.48 -11.10 -1.93
CA PHE A 71 -11.81 -11.59 -3.27
C PHE A 71 -12.96 -10.77 -3.85
N ARG A 72 -12.84 -10.42 -5.12
CA ARG A 72 -13.91 -9.81 -5.92
C ARG A 72 -13.85 -10.35 -7.33
N ASP A 73 -15.00 -10.72 -7.89
CA ASP A 73 -15.10 -11.27 -9.24
C ASP A 73 -14.19 -12.50 -9.48
N GLY A 74 -13.90 -13.25 -8.41
CA GLY A 74 -12.99 -14.41 -8.45
C GLY A 74 -11.49 -14.08 -8.44
N ALA A 75 -11.11 -12.81 -8.33
CA ALA A 75 -9.72 -12.37 -8.21
C ALA A 75 -9.41 -11.86 -6.80
N GLU A 76 -8.18 -12.07 -6.34
CA GLU A 76 -7.67 -11.49 -5.10
C GLU A 76 -7.44 -9.98 -5.30
N VAL A 77 -8.06 -9.15 -4.46
CA VAL A 77 -7.93 -7.68 -4.49
C VAL A 77 -6.93 -7.15 -3.47
N PHE A 78 -6.79 -7.86 -2.35
CA PHE A 78 -5.79 -7.58 -1.33
C PHE A 78 -5.47 -8.81 -0.50
N ARG A 79 -4.33 -8.75 0.19
CA ARG A 79 -3.93 -9.70 1.23
C ARG A 79 -3.16 -9.00 2.34
N PHE A 80 -3.54 -9.29 3.57
CA PHE A 80 -2.84 -8.80 4.75
C PHE A 80 -2.63 -9.92 5.75
N THR A 81 -1.42 -10.03 6.26
CA THR A 81 -1.08 -10.90 7.39
C THR A 81 -0.87 -10.04 8.64
N GLY A 82 -1.32 -10.54 9.79
CA GLY A 82 -1.28 -9.85 11.08
C GLY A 82 -2.58 -9.13 11.44
N ARG A 83 -2.69 -8.74 12.72
CA ARG A 83 -3.86 -8.05 13.28
C ARG A 83 -4.03 -6.67 12.63
N ARG A 84 -5.30 -6.27 12.47
CA ARG A 84 -5.70 -4.93 12.05
C ARG A 84 -6.53 -4.25 13.12
N SER A 85 -6.43 -2.92 13.17
CA SER A 85 -7.33 -2.07 13.94
C SER A 85 -8.73 -2.08 13.32
N ARG A 86 -9.76 -1.70 14.10
CA ARG A 86 -11.12 -1.59 13.60
C ARG A 86 -11.24 -0.64 12.39
N GLY A 87 -10.53 0.49 12.42
CA GLY A 87 -10.52 1.45 11.31
C GLY A 87 -9.98 0.84 10.02
N GLU A 88 -8.85 0.14 10.10
CA GLU A 88 -8.30 -0.59 8.95
C GLU A 88 -9.26 -1.67 8.45
N LEU A 89 -9.90 -2.44 9.35
CA LEU A 89 -10.89 -3.44 8.93
C LEU A 89 -12.03 -2.81 8.14
N ARG A 90 -12.59 -1.71 8.63
CA ARG A 90 -13.65 -0.98 7.92
C ARG A 90 -13.22 -0.53 6.52
N GLU A 91 -11.99 -0.03 6.39
CA GLU A 91 -11.42 0.34 5.09
C GLU A 91 -11.26 -0.87 4.16
N LEU A 92 -10.88 -2.04 4.68
CA LEU A 92 -10.79 -3.28 3.90
C LEU A 92 -12.15 -3.73 3.39
N PHE A 93 -13.18 -3.71 4.24
CA PHE A 93 -14.55 -4.06 3.85
C PHE A 93 -15.08 -3.09 2.78
N ALA A 94 -14.88 -1.79 2.97
CA ALA A 94 -15.25 -0.77 1.98
C ALA A 94 -14.47 -0.93 0.66
N ALA A 95 -13.17 -1.21 0.70
CA ALA A 95 -12.38 -1.40 -0.52
C ALA A 95 -12.84 -2.62 -1.33
N VAL A 96 -13.19 -3.72 -0.65
CA VAL A 96 -13.74 -4.92 -1.29
C VAL A 96 -15.15 -4.69 -1.82
N SER A 97 -15.98 -3.88 -1.17
CA SER A 97 -17.32 -3.50 -1.67
C SER A 97 -17.28 -2.53 -2.85
N ASP A 98 -16.27 -1.66 -2.92
CA ASP A 98 -16.16 -0.61 -3.95
C ASP A 98 -15.32 -1.05 -5.16
N GLY A 99 -14.51 -2.10 -5.02
CA GLY A 99 -13.74 -2.71 -6.11
C GLY A 99 -12.41 -2.01 -6.34
N ASN A 100 -12.00 -1.19 -5.36
CA ASN A 100 -10.73 -0.51 -5.38
C ASN A 100 -9.65 -1.52 -4.96
N ARG A 101 -8.76 -1.90 -5.90
CA ARG A 101 -7.65 -2.79 -5.57
C ARG A 101 -6.71 -2.05 -4.62
N LEU A 102 -6.64 -2.46 -3.36
CA LEU A 102 -5.61 -2.01 -2.42
C LEU A 102 -4.24 -2.65 -2.71
N THR A 103 -3.99 -3.05 -3.95
CA THR A 103 -2.64 -3.31 -4.45
C THR A 103 -1.95 -1.95 -4.54
N GLY A 104 -1.01 -1.73 -3.63
CA GLY A 104 -0.44 -0.43 -3.31
C GLY A 104 -0.09 0.47 -4.50
N VAL A 105 -0.20 1.77 -4.23
CA VAL A 105 -0.05 2.93 -5.12
C VAL A 105 -1.34 3.27 -5.88
N GLY A 106 -2.20 4.06 -5.23
CA GLY A 106 -3.28 4.75 -5.93
C GLY A 106 -2.71 5.68 -7.00
N THR A 107 -3.45 5.91 -8.09
CA THR A 107 -3.01 6.76 -9.20
C THR A 107 -2.66 8.18 -8.74
N GLN A 108 -3.26 8.65 -7.64
CA GLN A 108 -2.92 9.93 -7.01
C GLN A 108 -1.50 9.93 -6.44
N ASP A 109 -1.05 8.85 -5.78
CA ASP A 109 0.34 8.73 -5.32
C ASP A 109 1.34 8.71 -6.47
N LEU A 110 0.94 8.15 -7.62
CA LEU A 110 1.74 8.16 -8.84
C LEU A 110 1.87 9.58 -9.40
N VAL A 111 0.78 10.35 -9.41
CA VAL A 111 0.77 11.76 -9.84
C VAL A 111 1.57 12.63 -8.88
N LEU A 112 1.47 12.43 -7.56
CA LEU A 112 2.28 13.18 -6.59
C LEU A 112 3.78 12.87 -6.72
N ARG A 113 4.16 11.60 -6.91
CA ARG A 113 5.56 11.20 -7.12
C ARG A 113 6.12 11.72 -8.44
N ALA A 114 5.38 11.57 -9.52
CA ALA A 114 5.76 12.10 -10.82
C ALA A 114 5.82 13.64 -10.78
N GLY A 115 4.86 14.28 -10.12
CA GLY A 115 4.81 15.73 -9.93
C GLY A 115 6.04 16.27 -9.20
N ALA A 116 6.42 15.67 -8.07
CA ALA A 116 7.64 16.04 -7.36
C ALA A 116 8.90 15.89 -8.23
N GLY A 117 8.99 14.79 -9.00
CA GLY A 117 10.09 14.57 -9.96
C GLY A 117 10.14 15.63 -11.07
N VAL A 118 9.01 15.94 -11.69
CA VAL A 118 8.89 16.95 -12.75
C VAL A 118 9.20 18.34 -12.21
N VAL A 119 8.76 18.68 -11.00
CA VAL A 119 9.09 19.95 -10.35
C VAL A 119 10.59 20.04 -10.08
N MET A 120 11.24 18.99 -9.56
CA MET A 120 12.68 18.99 -9.32
C MET A 120 13.49 19.12 -10.62
N ILE A 121 13.09 18.40 -11.68
CA ILE A 121 13.70 18.51 -13.01
C ILE A 121 13.50 19.92 -13.58
N GLY A 122 12.27 20.45 -13.48
CA GLY A 122 11.94 21.79 -13.94
C GLY A 122 12.71 22.88 -13.20
N VAL A 123 12.81 22.79 -11.87
CA VAL A 123 13.60 23.69 -11.02
C VAL A 123 15.09 23.61 -11.36
N GLY A 124 15.63 22.40 -11.57
CA GLY A 124 17.02 22.22 -12.01
C GLY A 124 17.33 22.80 -13.40
N LEU A 125 16.35 22.77 -14.31
CA LEU A 125 16.46 23.43 -15.62
C LEU A 125 16.28 24.95 -15.52
N LEU A 126 15.40 25.44 -14.64
CA LEU A 126 15.09 26.88 -14.48
C LEU A 126 16.16 27.65 -13.70
N LEU A 127 16.72 27.06 -12.64
CA LEU A 127 17.79 27.66 -11.84
C LEU A 127 19.18 27.52 -12.49
N GLY A 128 19.24 26.89 -13.68
CA GLY A 128 20.44 26.70 -14.47
C GLY A 128 21.36 25.61 -13.90
N PRO A 129 22.17 24.94 -14.75
CA PRO A 129 23.18 24.01 -14.27
C PRO A 129 24.08 24.76 -13.30
N ALA A 130 24.38 24.21 -12.12
CA ALA A 130 25.16 24.87 -11.06
C ALA A 130 26.60 25.26 -11.46
N TRP A 131 26.95 25.18 -12.73
CA TRP A 131 28.22 25.60 -13.31
C TRP A 131 28.61 27.05 -12.98
N PRO A 132 27.69 28.06 -12.88
CA PRO A 132 28.07 29.41 -12.48
C PRO A 132 28.42 29.47 -10.98
N ILE A 133 27.71 28.72 -10.13
CA ILE A 133 28.01 28.65 -8.69
C ILE A 133 29.35 27.94 -8.47
N LEU A 134 29.63 26.88 -9.22
CA LEU A 134 30.92 26.19 -9.22
C LEU A 134 32.04 27.08 -9.80
N ALA A 135 31.77 27.87 -10.85
CA ALA A 135 32.74 28.82 -11.41
C ALA A 135 33.06 29.96 -10.43
N ILE A 136 32.06 30.49 -9.72
CA ILE A 136 32.25 31.51 -8.68
C ILE A 136 33.01 30.92 -7.49
N GLY A 137 32.69 29.70 -7.06
CA GLY A 137 33.43 28.99 -6.02
C GLY A 137 34.90 28.77 -6.39
N ALA A 138 35.19 28.38 -7.63
CA ALA A 138 36.56 28.21 -8.13
C ALA A 138 37.33 29.54 -8.23
N ALA A 139 36.66 30.64 -8.63
CA ALA A 139 37.27 31.97 -8.65
C ALA A 139 37.59 32.48 -7.22
N ALA A 140 36.71 32.19 -6.25
CA ALA A 140 36.89 32.61 -4.87
C ALA A 140 38.06 31.89 -4.16
N THR A 141 38.28 30.61 -4.44
CA THR A 141 39.44 29.87 -3.89
C THR A 141 40.76 30.27 -4.53
N ALA A 142 40.75 30.74 -5.78
CA ALA A 142 41.95 31.23 -6.47
C ALA A 142 42.45 32.59 -5.92
N PHE A 143 41.59 33.41 -5.30
CA PHE A 143 42.01 34.69 -4.70
C PHE A 143 42.77 34.55 -3.37
N GLY A 144 42.66 33.40 -2.70
CA GLY A 144 43.25 33.18 -1.38
C GLY A 144 44.73 32.76 -1.37
N THR A 145 45.30 32.38 -2.52
CA THR A 145 46.66 31.82 -2.61
C THR A 145 47.60 32.70 -3.43
N VAL A 146 47.39 34.02 -3.41
CA VAL A 146 48.25 34.97 -4.12
C VAL A 146 49.38 35.46 -3.18
N PRO A 147 50.58 34.84 -3.20
CA PRO A 147 51.66 35.12 -2.25
C PRO A 147 52.33 36.50 -2.41
N TRP A 148 51.97 37.30 -3.41
CA TRP A 148 52.64 38.60 -3.66
C TRP A 148 52.07 39.77 -2.83
N LEU A 149 50.87 39.65 -2.24
CA LEU A 149 50.24 40.75 -1.48
C LEU A 149 50.71 40.88 -0.02
N GLN A 150 51.46 39.91 0.51
CA GLN A 150 51.99 39.95 1.89
C GLN A 150 53.39 40.60 1.99
N ARG A 151 53.98 41.06 0.88
CA ARG A 151 55.34 41.65 0.87
C ARG A 151 55.36 43.19 1.00
N LEU A 152 54.22 43.83 1.24
CA LEU A 152 54.11 45.31 1.34
C LEU A 152 53.37 45.79 2.61
N ARG A 153 53.32 44.98 3.66
CA ARG A 153 53.01 45.42 5.03
C ARG A 153 54.08 44.96 5.99
#